data_AF-A0A5E7CF81-F1
#
_entry.id   AF-A0A5E7CF81-F1
#
_cell.length_a   1.000
_cell.length_b   1.000
_cell.length_c   1.000
_cell.angle_alpha   90.00
_cell.angle_beta   90.00
_cell.angle_gamma   90.00
#
_symmetry.space_group_name_H-M   'P 1'
#
loop_
_entity.id
_entity.type
_entity.pdbx_description
1 polymer ?
#
loop_
_entity_poly.entity_id
_entity_poly.type
_entity_poly.pdbx_seq_one_letter_code
_entity_poly.pdbx_strand_id
1 'polypeptide(L)'
;MRNLCLLAALCSPLAYAQVVTVETNSLLRLPNTTSVLQLERLEVADYGTLLIPSNVTEVTVGELHLGHEARIAIVPAEQSLQLNVSHAQLGSGSQITSRGAPGTYFKAARPGRNLNLRINSLNAPELSVDARGGAGAPGYAGLDGANGQAPGCAWGQAGRGADGDNGGDGHPGAAGAQVRLQLPKDYPAAQLNVRVDGGTGGVAGAAGKPGAGGKSKGCFVYRADGGKSGRPGVEGQPGSAGEAGSVTVQRL
;
A
#
# COMPACT_ATOMS: atom_id res chain seq x y z
N MET A 1 58.80 -21.96 -29.06
CA MET A 1 57.35 -21.65 -29.08
C MET A 1 56.57 -22.68 -28.25
N ARG A 2 56.68 -22.67 -26.91
CA ARG A 2 55.93 -23.62 -26.06
C ARG A 2 55.58 -23.11 -24.65
N ASN A 3 55.73 -21.80 -24.39
CA ASN A 3 55.53 -21.23 -23.04
C ASN A 3 54.55 -20.05 -23.00
N LEU A 4 53.81 -19.77 -24.08
CA LEU A 4 52.91 -18.60 -24.17
C LEU A 4 51.41 -18.93 -24.10
N CYS A 5 51.03 -20.21 -24.04
CA CYS A 5 49.61 -20.62 -24.01
C CYS A 5 49.01 -20.77 -22.60
N LEU A 6 49.78 -20.55 -21.53
CA LEU A 6 49.31 -20.73 -20.14
C LEU A 6 48.78 -19.45 -19.47
N LEU A 7 48.87 -18.28 -20.13
CA LEU A 7 48.43 -16.99 -19.57
C LEU A 7 47.01 -16.59 -19.97
N ALA A 8 46.30 -17.37 -20.79
CA ALA A 8 44.94 -17.04 -21.23
C ALA A 8 43.81 -17.61 -20.33
N ALA A 9 44.15 -18.34 -19.27
CA ALA A 9 43.15 -19.00 -18.40
C ALA A 9 42.74 -18.19 -17.16
N LEU A 10 43.24 -16.96 -16.98
CA LEU A 10 43.01 -16.15 -15.76
C LEU A 10 41.99 -15.01 -15.92
N CYS A 11 41.38 -14.86 -17.10
CA CYS A 11 40.28 -13.93 -17.32
C CYS A 11 38.92 -14.65 -17.21
N SER A 12 38.70 -15.36 -16.10
CA SER A 12 37.33 -15.67 -15.70
C SER A 12 36.77 -14.36 -15.12
N PRO A 13 35.74 -13.72 -15.72
CA PRO A 13 34.98 -12.74 -14.97
C PRO A 13 34.46 -13.49 -13.75
N LEU A 14 34.91 -13.08 -12.56
CA LEU A 14 34.32 -13.51 -11.30
C LEU A 14 32.84 -13.16 -11.40
N ALA A 15 32.03 -14.14 -11.80
CA ALA A 15 30.60 -14.11 -11.61
C ALA A 15 30.43 -13.99 -10.10
N TYR A 16 30.21 -12.76 -9.63
CA TYR A 16 29.84 -12.53 -8.24
C TYR A 16 28.52 -13.26 -8.03
N ALA A 17 28.62 -14.46 -7.49
CA ALA A 17 27.54 -15.19 -6.85
C ALA A 17 27.01 -14.29 -5.73
N GLN A 18 26.04 -13.44 -6.05
CA GLN A 18 25.44 -12.56 -5.05
C GLN A 18 24.51 -13.43 -4.20
N VAL A 19 25.05 -13.87 -3.06
CA VAL A 19 24.29 -14.46 -1.97
C VAL A 19 23.73 -13.32 -1.13
N VAL A 20 22.41 -13.30 -0.97
CA VAL A 20 21.71 -12.30 -0.18
C VAL A 20 21.02 -13.00 0.97
N THR A 21 21.40 -12.64 2.19
CA THR A 21 20.78 -13.17 3.41
C THR A 21 20.13 -12.03 4.19
N VAL A 22 18.89 -12.23 4.61
CA VAL A 22 18.15 -11.34 5.50
C VAL A 22 18.02 -12.04 6.84
N GLU A 23 18.53 -11.39 7.89
CA GLU A 23 18.51 -11.91 9.25
C GLU A 23 17.09 -11.96 9.84
N THR A 24 16.93 -12.75 10.91
CA THR A 24 15.64 -12.92 11.60
C THR A 24 15.15 -11.58 12.14
N ASN A 25 13.85 -11.29 12.00
CA ASN A 25 13.24 -10.01 12.41
C ASN A 25 13.92 -8.76 11.82
N SER A 26 14.65 -8.90 10.71
CA SER A 26 15.35 -7.78 10.08
C SER A 26 14.70 -7.38 8.76
N LEU A 27 15.05 -6.19 8.29
CA LEU A 27 14.69 -5.70 6.97
C LEU A 27 15.94 -5.47 6.14
N LEU A 28 15.99 -6.06 4.95
CA LEU A 28 17.02 -5.79 3.95
C LEU A 28 16.36 -5.20 2.71
N ARG A 29 16.90 -4.09 2.22
CA ARG A 29 16.50 -3.49 0.95
C ARG A 29 17.51 -3.86 -0.14
N LEU A 30 17.03 -4.40 -1.26
CA LEU A 30 17.89 -4.64 -2.41
C LEU A 30 18.45 -3.32 -2.98
N PRO A 31 19.63 -3.35 -3.63
CA PRO A 31 20.19 -2.19 -4.29
C PRO A 31 19.21 -1.57 -5.28
N ASN A 32 19.17 -0.23 -5.34
CA ASN A 32 18.34 0.54 -6.26
C ASN A 32 19.15 1.15 -7.42
N THR A 33 20.34 0.62 -7.68
CA THR A 33 21.26 1.13 -8.71
C THR A 33 21.04 0.49 -10.08
N THR A 34 20.49 -0.73 -10.12
CA THR A 34 20.21 -1.48 -11.35
C THR A 34 18.73 -1.87 -11.43
N SER A 35 18.23 -2.06 -12.65
CA SER A 35 16.87 -2.55 -12.90
C SER A 35 16.77 -4.08 -12.92
N VAL A 36 17.89 -4.77 -13.14
CA VAL A 36 17.99 -6.22 -13.20
C VAL A 36 18.95 -6.71 -12.11
N LEU A 37 18.52 -7.75 -11.40
CA LEU A 37 19.32 -8.43 -10.37
C LEU A 37 19.37 -9.93 -10.64
N GLN A 38 20.57 -10.50 -10.51
CA GLN A 38 20.84 -11.93 -10.68
C GLN A 38 21.48 -12.42 -9.38
N LEU A 39 20.75 -13.26 -8.65
CA LEU A 39 21.14 -13.80 -7.35
C LEU A 39 21.30 -15.31 -7.48
N GLU A 40 22.40 -15.85 -6.97
CA GLU A 40 22.56 -17.30 -6.90
C GLU A 40 21.67 -17.87 -5.79
N ARG A 41 21.71 -17.22 -4.62
CA ARG A 41 20.95 -17.61 -3.44
C ARG A 41 20.37 -16.39 -2.75
N LEU A 42 19.08 -16.45 -2.43
CA LEU A 42 18.37 -15.47 -1.63
C LEU A 42 17.73 -16.19 -0.45
N GLU A 43 18.18 -15.86 0.75
CA GLU A 43 17.68 -16.41 1.99
C GLU A 43 17.06 -15.30 2.84
N VAL A 44 15.79 -15.46 3.20
CA VAL A 44 15.12 -14.58 4.14
C VAL A 44 14.77 -15.43 5.36
N ALA A 45 15.46 -15.20 6.47
CA ALA A 45 15.23 -15.93 7.71
C ALA A 45 13.83 -15.65 8.29
N ASP A 46 13.47 -16.38 9.34
CA ASP A 46 12.17 -16.29 9.99
C ASP A 46 11.83 -14.85 10.37
N TYR A 47 10.60 -14.42 10.07
CA TYR A 47 10.10 -13.05 10.28
C TYR A 47 10.92 -11.95 9.59
N GLY A 48 11.89 -12.31 8.73
CA GLY A 48 12.68 -11.36 7.94
C GLY A 48 11.86 -10.74 6.81
N THR A 49 12.25 -9.54 6.38
CA THR A 49 11.63 -8.86 5.24
C THR A 49 12.67 -8.41 4.23
N LEU A 50 12.58 -8.92 3.01
CA LEU A 50 13.30 -8.41 1.85
C LEU A 50 12.47 -7.37 1.13
N LEU A 51 13.01 -6.19 0.88
CA LEU A 51 12.34 -5.11 0.15
C LEU A 51 12.94 -4.95 -1.26
N ILE A 52 12.11 -5.14 -2.29
CA ILE A 52 12.44 -4.95 -3.71
C ILE A 52 12.02 -3.51 -4.12
N PRO A 53 12.99 -2.63 -4.45
CA PRO A 53 12.70 -1.26 -4.85
C PRO A 53 11.90 -1.12 -6.16
N SER A 54 11.30 0.05 -6.37
CA SER A 54 10.48 0.36 -7.56
C SER A 54 11.25 0.39 -8.88
N ASN A 55 12.56 0.64 -8.84
CA ASN A 55 13.40 0.71 -10.04
C ASN A 55 13.83 -0.69 -10.54
N VAL A 56 13.75 -1.71 -9.68
CA VAL A 56 14.06 -3.10 -10.05
C VAL A 56 12.87 -3.68 -10.79
N THR A 57 13.04 -4.05 -12.04
CA THR A 57 12.02 -4.62 -12.93
C THR A 57 12.19 -6.12 -13.15
N GLU A 58 13.38 -6.66 -12.88
CA GLU A 58 13.65 -8.10 -12.99
C GLU A 58 14.57 -8.57 -11.86
N VAL A 59 14.18 -9.68 -11.23
CA VAL A 59 14.99 -10.40 -10.26
C VAL A 59 14.99 -11.87 -10.66
N THR A 60 16.18 -12.41 -10.89
CA THR A 60 16.36 -13.85 -11.11
C THR A 60 17.13 -14.44 -9.95
N VAL A 61 16.63 -15.55 -9.40
CA VAL A 61 17.16 -16.23 -8.23
C VAL A 61 17.38 -17.70 -8.56
N GLY A 62 18.58 -18.22 -8.29
CA GLY A 62 18.84 -19.66 -8.34
C GLY A 62 18.06 -20.39 -7.25
N GLU A 63 18.40 -20.11 -5.99
CA GLU A 63 17.79 -20.71 -4.80
C GLU A 63 17.13 -19.63 -3.93
N LEU A 64 15.82 -19.73 -3.73
CA LEU A 64 15.05 -18.87 -2.84
C LEU A 64 14.63 -19.67 -1.61
N HIS A 65 15.04 -19.21 -0.43
CA HIS A 65 14.56 -19.71 0.85
C HIS A 65 13.82 -18.60 1.60
N LEU A 66 12.53 -18.79 1.88
CA LEU A 66 11.76 -17.96 2.79
C LEU A 66 11.48 -18.77 4.07
N GLY A 67 11.93 -18.27 5.21
CA GLY A 67 11.62 -18.85 6.52
C GLY A 67 10.15 -18.72 6.92
N HIS A 68 9.86 -19.09 8.16
CA HIS A 68 8.54 -18.92 8.77
C HIS A 68 8.15 -17.43 8.82
N GLU A 69 6.96 -17.08 8.35
CA GLU A 69 6.45 -15.69 8.31
C GLU A 69 7.38 -14.68 7.62
N ALA A 70 8.32 -15.15 6.80
CA ALA A 70 9.25 -14.33 6.04
C ALA A 70 8.56 -13.64 4.86
N ARG A 71 9.01 -12.44 4.49
CA ARG A 71 8.30 -11.57 3.56
C ARG A 71 9.20 -11.06 2.44
N ILE A 72 8.71 -11.08 1.21
CA ILE A 72 9.24 -10.29 0.10
C ILE A 72 8.27 -9.14 -0.15
N ALA A 73 8.67 -7.92 0.19
CA ALA A 73 7.91 -6.69 -0.02
C ALA A 73 8.36 -5.96 -1.28
N ILE A 74 7.49 -5.87 -2.27
CA ILE A 74 7.73 -5.19 -3.54
C ILE A 74 7.13 -3.80 -3.48
N VAL A 75 7.96 -2.78 -3.68
CA VAL A 75 7.52 -1.38 -3.68
C VAL A 75 6.61 -1.11 -4.89
N PRO A 76 5.48 -0.39 -4.72
CA PRO A 76 4.60 0.03 -5.81
C PRO A 76 5.35 0.77 -6.92
N ALA A 77 5.08 0.40 -8.17
CA ALA A 77 5.62 1.04 -9.37
C ALA A 77 4.70 0.77 -10.58
N GLU A 78 4.79 1.60 -11.61
CA GLU A 78 4.05 1.43 -12.86
C GLU A 78 4.57 0.24 -13.68
N GLN A 79 5.89 0.03 -13.69
CA GLN A 79 6.51 -1.09 -14.39
C GLN A 79 6.21 -2.39 -13.66
N SER A 80 5.87 -3.45 -14.41
CA SER A 80 5.74 -4.79 -13.85
C SER A 80 7.08 -5.28 -13.28
N LEU A 81 7.01 -6.22 -12.34
CA LEU A 81 8.16 -6.96 -11.83
C LEU A 81 8.15 -8.37 -12.40
N GLN A 82 9.29 -8.80 -12.95
CA GLN A 82 9.58 -10.19 -13.27
C GLN A 82 10.38 -10.81 -12.11
N LEU A 83 9.86 -11.86 -11.49
CA LEU A 83 10.57 -12.63 -10.47
C LEU A 83 10.71 -14.07 -10.97
N ASN A 84 11.92 -14.44 -11.38
CA ASN A 84 12.25 -15.77 -11.87
C ASN A 84 13.02 -16.53 -10.80
N VAL A 85 12.54 -17.71 -10.42
CA VAL A 85 13.14 -18.52 -9.35
C VAL A 85 13.35 -19.94 -9.87
N SER A 86 14.57 -20.46 -9.78
CA SER A 86 14.84 -21.83 -10.20
C SER A 86 14.34 -22.84 -9.15
N HIS A 87 14.71 -22.64 -7.89
CA HIS A 87 14.28 -23.48 -6.77
C HIS A 87 13.77 -22.60 -5.63
N ALA A 88 12.55 -22.84 -5.18
CA ALA A 88 11.94 -22.11 -4.07
C ALA A 88 11.58 -23.06 -2.94
N GLN A 89 12.00 -22.73 -1.73
CA GLN A 89 11.54 -23.34 -0.49
C GLN A 89 10.90 -22.26 0.38
N LEU A 90 9.59 -22.39 0.62
CA LEU A 90 8.82 -21.39 1.36
C LEU A 90 8.32 -21.99 2.67
N GLY A 91 8.61 -21.32 3.77
CA GLY A 91 8.14 -21.66 5.10
C GLY A 91 6.67 -21.30 5.27
N SER A 92 6.06 -21.83 6.33
CA SER A 92 4.67 -21.52 6.69
C SER A 92 4.49 -20.03 6.98
N GLY A 93 3.41 -19.44 6.49
CA GLY A 93 3.10 -18.01 6.67
C GLY A 93 3.95 -17.06 5.83
N SER A 94 4.92 -17.55 5.06
CA SER A 94 5.73 -16.69 4.19
C SER A 94 4.88 -16.04 3.08
N GLN A 95 5.25 -14.81 2.70
CA GLN A 95 4.42 -14.00 1.81
C GLN A 95 5.23 -13.17 0.82
N ILE A 96 4.76 -13.11 -0.42
CA ILE A 96 5.23 -12.16 -1.43
C ILE A 96 4.16 -11.08 -1.59
N THR A 97 4.48 -9.82 -1.28
CA THR A 97 3.53 -8.71 -1.33
C THR A 97 3.93 -7.69 -2.38
N SER A 98 3.07 -7.45 -3.36
CA SER A 98 3.17 -6.34 -4.32
C SER A 98 2.03 -5.33 -4.17
N ARG A 99 1.47 -5.24 -2.96
CA ARG A 99 0.40 -4.29 -2.60
C ARG A 99 0.68 -2.86 -3.00
N GLY A 100 -0.38 -2.16 -3.38
CA GLY A 100 -0.39 -0.73 -3.64
C GLY A 100 -0.19 0.12 -2.39
N ALA A 101 0.14 1.39 -2.59
CA ALA A 101 0.28 2.35 -1.49
C ALA A 101 -1.07 3.04 -1.20
N PRO A 102 -1.47 3.17 0.07
CA PRO A 102 -2.68 3.92 0.41
C PRO A 102 -2.54 5.40 0.02
N GLY A 103 -3.67 6.00 -0.34
CA GLY A 103 -3.77 7.42 -0.59
C GLY A 103 -3.60 8.25 0.68
N THR A 104 -3.18 9.48 0.49
CA THR A 104 -3.22 10.53 1.50
C THR A 104 -4.00 11.72 0.96
N TYR A 105 -4.29 12.69 1.81
CA TYR A 105 -4.90 13.96 1.41
C TYR A 105 -4.20 14.69 0.25
N PHE A 106 -2.92 14.40 0.01
CA PHE A 106 -2.10 15.02 -1.03
C PHE A 106 -1.73 14.09 -2.18
N LYS A 107 -1.96 12.78 -2.03
CA LYS A 107 -1.53 11.78 -3.01
C LYS A 107 -2.61 10.73 -3.19
N ALA A 108 -3.01 10.48 -4.43
CA ALA A 108 -3.91 9.40 -4.75
C ALA A 108 -3.33 8.04 -4.31
N ALA A 109 -4.23 7.10 -4.02
CA ALA A 109 -3.85 5.71 -3.80
C ALA A 109 -3.15 5.15 -5.04
N ARG A 110 -2.17 4.28 -4.83
CA ARG A 110 -1.43 3.62 -5.91
C ARG A 110 -1.91 2.18 -6.09
N PRO A 111 -1.95 1.68 -7.34
CA PRO A 111 -2.33 0.31 -7.60
C PRO A 111 -1.29 -0.67 -7.06
N GLY A 112 -1.70 -1.93 -6.92
CA GLY A 112 -0.74 -3.02 -6.73
C GLY A 112 0.19 -3.14 -7.93
N ARG A 113 1.46 -3.45 -7.70
CA ARG A 113 2.43 -3.62 -8.77
C ARG A 113 2.23 -4.97 -9.46
N ASN A 114 2.05 -4.95 -10.77
CA ASN A 114 1.91 -6.16 -11.59
C ASN A 114 3.13 -7.08 -11.40
N LEU A 115 2.87 -8.37 -11.18
CA LEU A 115 3.87 -9.36 -10.82
C LEU A 115 3.79 -10.55 -11.75
N ASN A 116 4.89 -10.84 -12.42
CA ASN A 116 5.09 -12.10 -13.14
C ASN A 116 6.06 -12.94 -12.32
N LEU A 117 5.55 -14.00 -11.69
CA LEU A 117 6.31 -14.91 -10.85
C LEU A 117 6.44 -16.25 -11.57
N ARG A 118 7.68 -16.63 -11.87
CA ARG A 118 8.01 -17.94 -12.43
C ARG A 118 8.83 -18.73 -11.42
N ILE A 119 8.38 -19.93 -11.07
CA ILE A 119 9.09 -20.84 -10.18
C ILE A 119 9.22 -22.19 -10.88
N ASN A 120 10.44 -22.65 -11.14
CA ASN A 120 10.66 -23.92 -11.84
C ASN A 120 10.54 -25.14 -10.90
N SER A 121 10.88 -24.99 -9.62
CA SER A 121 10.71 -26.01 -8.58
C SER A 121 10.26 -25.34 -7.28
N LEU A 122 9.18 -25.84 -6.67
CA LEU A 122 8.53 -25.22 -5.52
C LEU A 122 8.24 -26.26 -4.43
N ASN A 123 8.83 -26.06 -3.25
CA ASN A 123 8.48 -26.76 -2.02
C ASN A 123 7.91 -25.74 -1.03
N ALA A 124 6.61 -25.80 -0.78
CA ALA A 124 5.93 -24.86 0.11
C ALA A 124 4.63 -25.48 0.65
N PRO A 125 4.28 -25.29 1.93
CA PRO A 125 2.96 -25.66 2.42
C PRO A 125 1.86 -24.77 1.81
N GLU A 126 2.16 -23.50 1.53
CA GLU A 126 1.29 -22.54 0.85
C GLU A 126 2.17 -21.52 0.11
N LEU A 127 1.75 -21.10 -1.09
CA LEU A 127 2.28 -19.93 -1.80
C LEU A 127 1.31 -18.77 -1.62
N SER A 128 1.71 -17.79 -0.80
CA SER A 128 0.92 -16.58 -0.52
C SER A 128 1.42 -15.38 -1.31
N VAL A 129 0.54 -14.79 -2.12
CA VAL A 129 0.81 -13.56 -2.89
C VAL A 129 -0.27 -12.52 -2.59
N ASP A 130 0.10 -11.36 -2.06
CA ASP A 130 -0.80 -10.23 -1.81
C ASP A 130 -0.45 -9.04 -2.71
N ALA A 131 -1.29 -8.81 -3.71
CA ALA A 131 -1.12 -7.78 -4.73
C ALA A 131 -2.32 -6.83 -4.79
N ARG A 132 -2.97 -6.59 -3.65
CA ARG A 132 -4.14 -5.71 -3.54
C ARG A 132 -3.82 -4.25 -3.81
N GLY A 133 -4.82 -3.50 -4.26
CA GLY A 133 -4.74 -2.06 -4.47
C GLY A 133 -4.62 -1.27 -3.16
N GLY A 134 -4.05 -0.06 -3.22
CA GLY A 134 -4.00 0.86 -2.10
C GLY A 134 -5.38 1.43 -1.75
N ALA A 135 -5.67 1.57 -0.45
CA ALA A 135 -6.92 2.19 0.02
C ALA A 135 -6.97 3.69 -0.33
N GLY A 136 -8.16 4.20 -0.66
CA GLY A 136 -8.40 5.61 -0.90
C GLY A 136 -8.20 6.47 0.34
N ALA A 137 -7.81 7.73 0.15
CA ALA A 137 -7.66 8.69 1.24
C ALA A 137 -9.04 9.08 1.81
N PRO A 138 -9.17 9.31 3.13
CA PRO A 138 -10.39 9.83 3.71
C PRO A 138 -10.72 11.25 3.20
N GLY A 139 -12.01 11.60 3.25
CA GLY A 139 -12.45 12.98 3.04
C GLY A 139 -12.04 13.90 4.20
N TYR A 140 -12.04 15.21 3.94
CA TYR A 140 -11.78 16.20 4.98
C TYR A 140 -12.99 16.36 5.90
N ALA A 141 -12.77 16.51 7.20
CA ALA A 141 -13.84 16.92 8.11
C ALA A 141 -14.22 18.38 7.84
N GLY A 142 -15.52 18.67 7.81
CA GLY A 142 -16.04 20.02 7.77
C GLY A 142 -15.71 20.77 9.06
N LEU A 143 -15.43 22.06 8.94
CA LEU A 143 -15.18 22.92 10.10
C LEU A 143 -16.47 23.22 10.84
N ASP A 144 -16.38 23.25 12.17
CA ASP A 144 -17.51 23.66 13.01
C ASP A 144 -17.78 25.16 12.85
N GLY A 145 -19.06 25.51 12.79
CA GLY A 145 -19.51 26.90 12.72
C GLY A 145 -19.16 27.68 13.99
N ALA A 146 -18.66 28.90 13.82
CA ALA A 146 -18.41 29.81 14.94
C ALA A 146 -19.69 30.19 15.69
N ASN A 147 -19.60 30.33 17.01
CA ASN A 147 -20.73 30.76 17.84
C ASN A 147 -21.03 32.25 17.63
N GLY A 148 -22.32 32.59 17.66
CA GLY A 148 -22.80 33.97 17.61
C GLY A 148 -22.49 34.74 18.89
N GLN A 149 -22.26 36.04 18.75
CA GLN A 149 -21.97 36.91 19.90
C GLN A 149 -23.22 37.19 20.73
N ALA A 150 -23.10 37.19 22.06
CA ALA A 150 -24.19 37.55 22.96
C ALA A 150 -24.53 39.06 22.85
N PRO A 151 -25.81 39.44 23.04
CA PRO A 151 -26.23 40.83 22.95
C PRO A 151 -25.72 41.68 24.12
N GLY A 152 -25.42 42.94 23.85
CA GLY A 152 -25.13 43.96 24.86
C GLY A 152 -26.41 44.59 25.46
N CYS A 153 -26.32 45.08 26.70
CA CYS A 153 -27.42 45.77 27.39
C CYS A 153 -27.52 47.27 27.10
N ALA A 154 -26.61 47.81 26.29
CA ALA A 154 -26.70 49.19 25.80
C ALA A 154 -27.71 49.26 24.65
N TRP A 155 -27.41 48.64 23.50
CA TRP A 155 -28.33 48.37 22.38
C TRP A 155 -27.74 47.30 21.45
N GLY A 156 -27.86 46.01 21.81
CA GLY A 156 -27.28 44.92 21.02
C GLY A 156 -28.28 43.83 20.68
N GLN A 157 -28.28 43.38 19.43
CA GLN A 157 -28.91 42.12 19.02
C GLN A 157 -27.91 40.98 19.15
N ALA A 158 -28.38 39.78 19.46
CA ALA A 158 -27.52 38.60 19.50
C ALA A 158 -27.11 38.21 18.08
N GLY A 159 -25.83 37.90 17.90
CA GLY A 159 -25.32 37.37 16.64
C GLY A 159 -25.86 35.98 16.35
N ARG A 160 -26.11 35.69 15.07
CA ARG A 160 -26.41 34.33 14.59
C ARG A 160 -25.13 33.48 14.69
N GLY A 161 -25.27 32.19 15.01
CA GLY A 161 -24.19 31.23 14.83
C GLY A 161 -23.87 31.03 13.35
N ALA A 162 -22.61 30.78 13.02
CA ALA A 162 -22.22 30.42 11.67
C ALA A 162 -22.62 28.96 11.37
N ASP A 163 -22.82 28.66 10.10
CA ASP A 163 -23.09 27.30 9.65
C ASP A 163 -21.80 26.47 9.72
N GLY A 164 -21.94 25.17 9.96
CA GLY A 164 -20.82 24.23 9.82
C GLY A 164 -20.56 23.95 8.35
N ASP A 165 -19.30 23.71 8.01
CA ASP A 165 -18.93 23.33 6.64
C ASP A 165 -19.30 21.87 6.36
N ASN A 166 -19.48 21.55 5.08
CA ASN A 166 -19.68 20.16 4.66
C ASN A 166 -18.37 19.37 4.80
N GLY A 167 -18.51 18.07 5.04
CA GLY A 167 -17.41 17.13 4.89
C GLY A 167 -17.05 16.93 3.43
N GLY A 168 -15.76 16.68 3.15
CA GLY A 168 -15.29 16.30 1.83
C GLY A 168 -15.56 14.83 1.52
N ASP A 169 -15.64 14.50 0.23
CA ASP A 169 -15.80 13.11 -0.21
C ASP A 169 -14.52 12.30 0.02
N GLY A 170 -14.68 11.01 0.28
CA GLY A 170 -13.59 10.04 0.29
C GLY A 170 -13.03 9.81 -1.11
N HIS A 171 -11.72 9.61 -1.20
CA HIS A 171 -11.07 9.35 -2.48
C HIS A 171 -11.24 7.88 -2.90
N PRO A 172 -11.26 7.59 -4.22
CA PRO A 172 -11.35 6.22 -4.70
C PRO A 172 -10.14 5.36 -4.28
N GLY A 173 -10.39 4.08 -4.06
CA GLY A 173 -9.34 3.08 -3.91
C GLY A 173 -8.65 2.77 -5.24
N ALA A 174 -7.40 2.31 -5.20
CA ALA A 174 -6.64 1.96 -6.40
C ALA A 174 -6.91 0.52 -6.85
N ALA A 175 -6.66 0.22 -8.11
CA ALA A 175 -6.85 -1.13 -8.66
C ALA A 175 -5.88 -2.16 -8.04
N GLY A 176 -6.33 -3.41 -7.97
CA GLY A 176 -5.47 -4.56 -7.69
C GLY A 176 -4.53 -4.88 -8.85
N ALA A 177 -3.45 -5.62 -8.58
CA ALA A 177 -2.47 -5.95 -9.60
C ALA A 177 -2.90 -7.11 -10.51
N GLN A 178 -2.31 -7.17 -11.70
CA GLN A 178 -2.31 -8.35 -12.54
C GLN A 178 -1.15 -9.27 -12.11
N VAL A 179 -1.48 -10.48 -11.68
CA VAL A 179 -0.52 -11.48 -11.20
C VAL A 179 -0.50 -12.67 -12.16
N ARG A 180 0.67 -12.93 -12.75
CA ARG A 180 0.90 -14.13 -13.56
C ARG A 180 1.82 -15.09 -12.80
N LEU A 181 1.32 -16.29 -12.55
CA LEU A 181 2.06 -17.36 -11.88
C LEU A 181 2.42 -18.43 -12.90
N GLN A 182 3.70 -18.73 -13.06
CA GLN A 182 4.20 -19.88 -13.80
C GLN A 182 4.81 -20.86 -12.80
N LEU A 183 4.11 -21.94 -12.50
CA LEU A 183 4.44 -22.85 -11.40
C LEU A 183 4.65 -24.28 -11.89
N PRO A 184 5.34 -25.14 -11.11
CA PRO A 184 5.46 -26.55 -11.43
C PRO A 184 4.10 -27.24 -11.56
N LYS A 185 4.02 -28.27 -12.42
CA LYS A 185 2.78 -29.01 -12.70
C LYS A 185 2.23 -29.74 -11.48
N ASP A 186 3.10 -30.19 -10.60
CA ASP A 186 2.84 -30.98 -9.41
C ASP A 186 2.42 -30.15 -8.18
N TYR A 187 2.63 -28.83 -8.19
CA TYR A 187 2.26 -27.99 -7.05
C TYR A 187 0.73 -27.88 -6.86
N PRO A 188 0.14 -28.30 -5.73
CA PRO A 188 -1.31 -28.33 -5.56
C PRO A 188 -1.98 -26.95 -5.68
N ALA A 189 -3.08 -26.85 -6.44
CA ALA A 189 -3.84 -25.60 -6.57
C ALA A 189 -4.47 -25.15 -5.24
N ALA A 190 -4.80 -26.09 -4.34
CA ALA A 190 -5.34 -25.80 -3.02
C ALA A 190 -4.35 -25.08 -2.09
N GLN A 191 -3.05 -25.08 -2.42
CA GLN A 191 -1.99 -24.39 -1.68
C GLN A 191 -1.66 -23.01 -2.26
N LEU A 192 -2.47 -22.51 -3.22
CA LEU A 192 -2.32 -21.18 -3.80
C LEU A 192 -3.25 -20.19 -3.11
N ASN A 193 -2.67 -19.17 -2.48
CA ASN A 193 -3.41 -18.09 -1.84
C ASN A 193 -2.99 -16.75 -2.49
N VAL A 194 -3.78 -16.29 -3.46
CA VAL A 194 -3.46 -15.08 -4.23
C VAL A 194 -4.57 -14.06 -4.05
N ARG A 195 -4.21 -12.88 -3.51
CA ARG A 195 -5.15 -11.77 -3.27
C ARG A 195 -4.84 -10.63 -4.22
N VAL A 196 -5.81 -10.28 -5.06
CA VAL A 196 -5.69 -9.21 -6.07
C VAL A 196 -6.84 -8.21 -5.98
N ASP A 197 -7.52 -8.12 -4.85
CA ASP A 197 -8.64 -7.19 -4.65
C ASP A 197 -8.22 -5.73 -4.90
N GLY A 198 -9.16 -4.93 -5.38
CA GLY A 198 -9.00 -3.49 -5.39
C GLY A 198 -8.89 -2.91 -3.98
N GLY A 199 -8.28 -1.74 -3.86
CA GLY A 199 -8.23 -0.99 -2.62
C GLY A 199 -9.63 -0.54 -2.20
N THR A 200 -9.88 -0.49 -0.90
CA THR A 200 -11.13 0.08 -0.38
C THR A 200 -11.21 1.57 -0.70
N GLY A 201 -12.42 2.08 -0.93
CA GLY A 201 -12.64 3.52 -1.02
C GLY A 201 -12.36 4.22 0.31
N GLY A 202 -11.98 5.49 0.23
CA GLY A 202 -11.78 6.34 1.40
C GLY A 202 -13.09 6.59 2.14
N VAL A 203 -13.02 6.71 3.45
CA VAL A 203 -14.19 7.08 4.26
C VAL A 203 -14.62 8.52 3.97
N ALA A 204 -15.92 8.79 4.08
CA ALA A 204 -16.47 10.13 3.95
C ALA A 204 -15.93 11.06 5.05
N GLY A 205 -15.78 12.34 4.72
CA GLY A 205 -15.49 13.39 5.68
C GLY A 205 -16.72 13.71 6.52
N ALA A 206 -16.54 13.80 7.84
CA ALA A 206 -17.62 14.18 8.75
C ALA A 206 -18.10 15.61 8.51
N ALA A 207 -19.39 15.86 8.71
CA ALA A 207 -19.96 17.20 8.66
C ALA A 207 -19.52 18.09 9.84
N GLY A 208 -19.31 19.38 9.57
CA GLY A 208 -19.12 20.39 10.60
C GLY A 208 -20.40 20.65 11.39
N LYS A 209 -20.26 20.84 12.70
CA LYS A 209 -21.39 21.15 13.59
C LYS A 209 -21.82 22.60 13.43
N PRO A 210 -23.10 22.91 13.65
CA PRO A 210 -23.58 24.29 13.62
C PRO A 210 -23.02 25.08 14.81
N GLY A 211 -22.65 26.33 14.56
CA GLY A 211 -22.38 27.29 15.63
C GLY A 211 -23.64 27.61 16.42
N ALA A 212 -23.54 27.70 17.74
CA ALA A 212 -24.65 28.13 18.58
C ALA A 212 -24.93 29.62 18.35
N GLY A 213 -26.21 30.01 18.37
CA GLY A 213 -26.57 31.42 18.38
C GLY A 213 -26.18 32.12 19.68
N GLY A 214 -26.00 33.44 19.63
CA GLY A 214 -25.69 34.24 20.82
C GLY A 214 -26.76 34.06 21.90
N LYS A 215 -26.35 33.81 23.16
CA LYS A 215 -27.30 33.56 24.25
C LYS A 215 -28.13 34.80 24.57
N SER A 216 -29.43 34.63 24.80
CA SER A 216 -30.31 35.74 25.24
C SER A 216 -29.81 36.35 26.56
N LYS A 217 -29.99 37.66 26.74
CA LYS A 217 -29.58 38.37 27.97
C LYS A 217 -30.71 39.21 28.55
N GLY A 218 -30.98 39.04 29.84
CA GLY A 218 -31.87 39.95 30.58
C GLY A 218 -31.12 41.23 30.95
N CYS A 219 -31.69 42.37 30.61
CA CYS A 219 -31.20 43.71 30.98
C CYS A 219 -32.23 44.39 31.89
N PHE A 220 -31.83 45.46 32.58
CA PHE A 220 -32.63 46.07 33.66
C PHE A 220 -34.04 46.51 33.22
N VAL A 221 -34.19 46.99 31.99
CA VAL A 221 -35.45 47.50 31.43
C VAL A 221 -36.01 46.68 30.26
N TYR A 222 -35.28 45.67 29.77
CA TYR A 222 -35.72 44.82 28.65
C TYR A 222 -34.94 43.51 28.59
N ARG A 223 -35.38 42.55 27.78
CA ARG A 223 -34.62 41.33 27.45
C ARG A 223 -34.18 41.37 26.00
N ALA A 224 -32.92 41.06 25.74
CA ALA A 224 -32.42 40.84 24.39
C ALA A 224 -32.55 39.35 24.03
N ASP A 225 -33.24 39.06 22.94
CA ASP A 225 -33.43 37.70 22.44
C ASP A 225 -32.11 37.07 21.98
N GLY A 226 -32.08 35.74 22.01
CA GLY A 226 -30.94 34.97 21.54
C GLY A 226 -30.87 34.93 20.01
N GLY A 227 -29.66 34.78 19.48
CA GLY A 227 -29.43 34.58 18.06
C GLY A 227 -29.84 33.17 17.65
N LYS A 228 -30.18 32.99 16.37
CA LYS A 228 -30.40 31.64 15.83
C LYS A 228 -29.07 30.90 15.70
N SER A 229 -29.07 29.60 15.95
CA SER A 229 -27.92 28.74 15.62
C SER A 229 -27.74 28.66 14.11
N GLY A 230 -26.51 28.30 13.70
CA GLY A 230 -26.24 27.91 12.33
C GLY A 230 -26.89 26.59 11.95
N ARG A 231 -26.65 26.18 10.71
CA ARG A 231 -27.02 24.87 10.16
C ARG A 231 -25.83 23.92 10.23
N PRO A 232 -26.07 22.62 10.48
CA PRO A 232 -25.02 21.63 10.32
C PRO A 232 -24.60 21.55 8.84
N GLY A 233 -23.35 21.16 8.61
CA GLY A 233 -22.92 20.72 7.29
C GLY A 233 -23.56 19.37 6.91
N VAL A 234 -23.23 18.92 5.71
CA VAL A 234 -23.58 17.59 5.19
C VAL A 234 -22.32 16.71 5.17
N GLU A 235 -22.46 15.43 5.49
CA GLU A 235 -21.38 14.46 5.39
C GLU A 235 -21.01 14.24 3.92
N GLY A 236 -19.72 14.01 3.65
CA GLY A 236 -19.28 13.64 2.30
C GLY A 236 -19.81 12.27 1.87
N GLN A 237 -19.48 11.88 0.64
CA GLN A 237 -19.72 10.53 0.14
C GLN A 237 -18.47 9.65 0.34
N PRO A 238 -18.64 8.34 0.60
CA PRO A 238 -17.52 7.41 0.59
C PRO A 238 -16.94 7.28 -0.82
N GLY A 239 -15.63 7.08 -0.91
CA GLY A 239 -14.96 6.80 -2.17
C GLY A 239 -15.40 5.46 -2.76
N SER A 240 -15.31 5.32 -4.08
CA SER A 240 -15.52 4.02 -4.73
C SER A 240 -14.38 3.05 -4.40
N ALA A 241 -14.69 1.76 -4.35
CA ALA A 241 -13.66 0.73 -4.30
C ALA A 241 -12.91 0.67 -5.63
N GLY A 242 -11.62 0.33 -5.56
CA GLY A 242 -10.81 0.08 -6.75
C GLY A 242 -11.25 -1.20 -7.47
N GLU A 243 -10.95 -1.28 -8.75
CA GLU A 243 -11.20 -2.50 -9.53
C GLU A 243 -10.32 -3.65 -9.03
N ALA A 244 -10.88 -4.86 -9.01
CA ALA A 244 -10.10 -6.05 -8.74
C ALA A 244 -9.11 -6.31 -9.88
N GLY A 245 -7.91 -6.76 -9.50
CA GLY A 245 -6.93 -7.28 -10.44
C GLY A 245 -7.30 -8.67 -10.94
N SER A 246 -6.32 -9.35 -11.54
CA SER A 246 -6.53 -10.68 -12.10
C SER A 246 -5.37 -11.61 -11.78
N VAL A 247 -5.67 -12.91 -11.71
CA VAL A 247 -4.67 -13.95 -11.51
C VAL A 247 -4.70 -14.90 -12.70
N THR A 248 -3.56 -15.12 -13.34
CA THR A 248 -3.38 -16.13 -14.37
C THR A 248 -2.36 -17.15 -13.89
N VAL A 249 -2.76 -18.42 -13.83
CA VAL A 249 -1.87 -19.52 -13.44
C VAL A 249 -1.55 -20.38 -14.66
N GLN A 250 -0.27 -20.55 -14.95
CA GLN A 250 0.26 -21.44 -15.97
C GLN A 250 1.11 -22.52 -15.29
N ARG A 251 0.93 -23.76 -15.72
CA ARG A 251 1.74 -24.90 -15.27
C ARG A 251 2.89 -25.13 -16.26
N LEU A 252 4.10 -25.32 -15.73
CA LEU A 252 5.32 -25.62 -16.47
C LEU A 252 5.43 -27.10 -16.84
#